data_AF-A0A960UL84-F1
#
_entry.id   AF-A0A960UL84-F1
#
_cell.length_a   1.000
_cell.length_b   1.000
_cell.length_c   1.000
_cell.angle_alpha   90.00
_cell.angle_beta   90.00
_cell.angle_gamma   90.00
#
_symmetry.space_group_name_H-M   'P 1'
#
loop_
_entity.id
_entity.type
_entity.pdbx_description
1 polymer ?
#
loop_
_entity_poly.entity_id
_entity_poly.type
_entity_poly.pdbx_seq_one_letter_code
_entity_poly.pdbx_strand_id
1 'polypeptide(L)'
;MNHQRYYCTFLNLKDKPVACLGDGPEIEQRKGSFLECGAIVDQLEAVDGRLIVTRLGVQPADREESTLIPQNKNQWSTWIATRCLIVVAPDIVPKLGLELSELSQLCEELKTLLCILDRPNYSNFISPAIAEKGPFQIAVSSSGISPSVSVYLRNRIENELLSDELLALAEFFSRHRHIVSERLKDLKRRRAFYFELIESGFAARLDSENALQEFQSRLDEFCAARDSGMPDNS
;
A
#
# COMPACT_ATOMS: atom_id res chain seq x y z
N MET A 1 6.49 -18.01 22.39
CA MET A 1 6.84 -18.19 20.96
C MET A 1 7.49 -16.90 20.49
N ASN A 2 8.66 -16.97 19.86
CA ASN A 2 9.32 -15.78 19.32
C ASN A 2 8.80 -15.60 17.88
N HIS A 3 7.95 -14.62 17.65
CA HIS A 3 7.38 -14.37 16.33
C HIS A 3 8.31 -13.45 15.56
N GLN A 4 8.63 -13.81 14.31
CA GLN A 4 9.37 -12.93 13.41
C GLN A 4 8.57 -11.64 13.22
N ARG A 5 9.21 -10.50 13.43
CA ARG A 5 8.58 -9.18 13.29
C ARG A 5 9.05 -8.53 12.01
N TYR A 6 8.09 -8.12 11.18
CA TYR A 6 8.34 -7.36 9.96
C TYR A 6 8.19 -5.86 10.25
N TYR A 7 8.98 -5.04 9.54
CA TYR A 7 8.79 -3.60 9.54
C TYR A 7 7.71 -3.22 8.52
N CYS A 8 6.61 -2.67 8.98
CA CYS A 8 5.51 -2.26 8.08
C CYS A 8 5.87 -0.95 7.38
N THR A 9 5.78 -0.93 6.04
CA THR A 9 6.06 0.25 5.24
C THR A 9 5.14 0.32 4.03
N PHE A 10 4.88 1.53 3.54
CA PHE A 10 4.23 1.76 2.25
C PHE A 10 5.30 2.12 1.22
N LEU A 11 5.36 1.34 0.14
CA LEU A 11 6.32 1.54 -0.93
C LEU A 11 5.70 2.44 -2.00
N ASN A 12 6.37 3.56 -2.31
CA ASN A 12 6.03 4.33 -3.49
C ASN A 12 6.55 3.60 -4.73
N LEU A 13 5.65 3.03 -5.54
CA LEU A 13 5.97 2.28 -6.77
C LEU A 13 5.77 3.10 -8.05
N LYS A 14 5.37 4.38 -7.94
CA LYS A 14 5.12 5.22 -9.11
C LYS A 14 6.36 5.29 -10.01
N ASP A 15 6.14 4.99 -11.30
CA ASP A 15 7.13 4.95 -12.37
C ASP A 15 8.29 3.96 -12.12
N LYS A 16 8.14 3.03 -11.17
CA LYS A 16 9.18 2.06 -10.83
C LYS A 16 8.96 0.72 -11.52
N PRO A 17 10.02 0.09 -12.02
CA PRO A 17 9.96 -1.28 -12.54
C PRO A 17 9.80 -2.29 -11.39
N VAL A 18 8.76 -3.11 -11.51
CA VAL A 18 8.46 -4.25 -10.62
C VAL A 18 8.13 -5.47 -11.47
N ALA A 19 8.05 -6.64 -10.85
CA ALA A 19 7.73 -7.86 -11.58
C ALA A 19 6.76 -8.78 -10.87
N CYS A 20 5.96 -9.46 -11.69
CA CYS A 20 5.05 -10.53 -11.31
C CYS A 20 5.39 -11.75 -12.17
N LEU A 21 5.92 -12.81 -11.55
CA LEU A 21 6.34 -14.03 -12.25
C LEU A 21 5.40 -15.18 -11.91
N GLY A 22 4.88 -15.86 -12.94
CA GLY A 22 3.89 -16.92 -12.83
C GLY A 22 2.48 -16.43 -13.11
N ASP A 23 1.52 -17.30 -12.84
CA ASP A 23 0.10 -17.10 -13.08
C ASP A 23 -0.73 -17.30 -11.80
N GLY A 24 -2.05 -17.16 -11.93
CA GLY A 24 -2.99 -17.40 -10.85
C GLY A 24 -3.49 -16.13 -10.16
N PRO A 25 -4.56 -16.26 -9.35
CA PRO A 25 -5.32 -15.13 -8.84
C PRO A 25 -4.50 -14.21 -7.91
N GLU A 26 -3.56 -14.77 -7.15
CA GLU A 26 -2.71 -13.97 -6.26
C GLU A 26 -1.71 -13.11 -7.05
N ILE A 27 -1.10 -13.66 -8.11
CA ILE A 27 -0.21 -12.91 -9.00
C ILE A 27 -0.99 -11.81 -9.73
N GLU A 28 -2.17 -12.14 -10.26
CA GLU A 28 -3.05 -11.17 -10.93
C GLU A 28 -3.48 -10.05 -10.01
N GLN A 29 -3.83 -10.37 -8.76
CA GLN A 29 -4.16 -9.36 -7.75
C GLN A 29 -2.99 -8.40 -7.51
N ARG A 30 -1.77 -8.93 -7.33
CA ARG A 30 -0.57 -8.10 -7.09
C ARG A 30 -0.24 -7.23 -8.29
N LYS A 31 -0.35 -7.79 -9.49
CA LYS A 31 -0.19 -7.04 -10.75
C LYS A 31 -1.15 -5.85 -10.79
N GLY A 32 -2.44 -6.07 -10.50
CA GLY A 32 -3.43 -4.99 -10.41
C GLY A 32 -3.04 -3.89 -9.42
N SER A 33 -2.74 -4.25 -8.18
CA SER A 33 -2.35 -3.28 -7.14
C SER A 33 -1.06 -2.51 -7.48
N PHE A 34 -0.10 -3.14 -8.16
CA PHE A 34 1.11 -2.45 -8.62
C PHE A 34 0.81 -1.43 -9.71
N LEU A 35 -0.06 -1.77 -10.67
CA LEU A 35 -0.51 -0.86 -11.72
C LEU A 35 -1.29 0.34 -11.14
N GLU A 36 -2.16 0.10 -10.16
CA GLU A 36 -2.89 1.15 -9.43
C GLU A 36 -1.94 2.11 -8.69
N CYS A 37 -0.80 1.60 -8.20
CA CYS A 37 0.28 2.41 -7.62
C CYS A 37 1.13 3.16 -8.65
N GLY A 38 0.86 3.00 -9.96
CA GLY A 38 1.62 3.62 -11.04
C GLY A 38 2.92 2.91 -11.39
N ALA A 39 3.07 1.63 -11.04
CA ALA A 39 4.28 0.87 -11.36
C ALA A 39 4.35 0.47 -12.85
N ILE A 40 5.56 0.20 -13.32
CA ILE A 40 5.82 -0.46 -14.60
C ILE A 40 6.00 -1.95 -14.29
N VAL A 41 5.04 -2.79 -14.67
CA VAL A 41 5.02 -4.20 -14.28
C VAL A 41 5.52 -5.07 -15.43
N ASP A 42 6.61 -5.80 -15.21
CA ASP A 42 6.98 -6.92 -16.07
C ASP A 42 6.28 -8.18 -15.58
N GLN A 43 5.26 -8.61 -16.33
CA GLN A 43 4.55 -9.87 -16.12
C GLN A 43 5.28 -10.98 -16.89
N LEU A 44 5.67 -12.05 -16.21
CA LEU A 44 6.28 -13.24 -16.84
C LEU A 44 5.38 -14.45 -16.65
N GLU A 45 4.92 -15.05 -17.74
CA GLU A 45 4.04 -16.22 -17.73
C GLU A 45 4.63 -17.37 -18.56
N ALA A 46 4.19 -18.59 -18.27
CA ALA A 46 4.51 -19.76 -19.09
C ALA A 46 3.28 -20.14 -19.93
N VAL A 47 3.33 -19.84 -21.23
CA VAL A 47 2.26 -20.14 -22.20
C VAL A 47 2.75 -21.22 -23.14
N ASP A 48 2.06 -22.36 -23.20
CA ASP A 48 2.42 -23.51 -24.05
C ASP A 48 3.90 -23.94 -23.93
N GLY A 49 4.44 -23.90 -22.71
CA GLY A 49 5.83 -24.26 -22.42
C GLY A 49 6.86 -23.20 -22.80
N ARG A 50 6.44 -22.02 -23.28
CA ARG A 50 7.31 -20.88 -23.57
C ARG A 50 7.11 -19.80 -22.51
N LEU A 51 8.22 -19.24 -22.03
CA LEU A 51 8.16 -18.06 -21.19
C LEU A 51 7.87 -16.84 -22.06
N ILE A 52 6.98 -15.97 -21.60
CA ILE A 52 6.64 -14.70 -22.26
C ILE A 52 6.75 -13.61 -21.19
N VAL A 53 7.43 -12.51 -21.52
CA VAL A 53 7.48 -11.32 -20.66
C VAL A 53 6.69 -10.20 -21.32
N THR A 54 5.66 -9.71 -20.65
CA THR A 54 4.88 -8.54 -21.07
C THR A 54 5.13 -7.41 -20.11
N ARG A 55 5.57 -6.26 -20.62
CA ARG A 55 5.65 -5.01 -19.87
C ARG A 55 4.30 -4.31 -19.92
N LEU A 56 3.82 -3.89 -18.76
CA LEU A 56 2.54 -3.23 -18.57
C LEU A 56 2.76 -1.89 -17.86
N GLY A 57 2.21 -0.81 -18.41
CA GLY A 57 2.02 0.46 -17.72
C GLY A 57 0.58 0.67 -17.24
N VAL A 58 0.31 1.85 -16.71
CA VAL A 58 -0.99 2.20 -16.10
C VAL A 58 -2.12 2.18 -17.14
N GLN A 59 -1.87 2.61 -18.37
CA GLN A 59 -2.88 2.57 -19.42
C GLN A 59 -2.81 1.25 -20.20
N PRO A 60 -3.94 0.71 -20.68
CA PRO A 60 -3.93 -0.48 -21.52
C PRO A 60 -3.08 -0.36 -22.79
N ALA A 61 -2.88 0.86 -23.28
CA ALA A 61 -2.02 1.15 -24.43
C ALA A 61 -0.52 1.04 -24.11
N ASP A 62 -0.13 1.09 -22.84
CA ASP A 62 1.26 0.97 -22.36
C ASP A 62 1.71 -0.50 -22.27
N ARG A 63 1.09 -1.38 -23.06
CA ARG A 63 1.41 -2.80 -23.11
C ARG A 63 2.44 -3.04 -24.22
N GLU A 64 3.60 -3.54 -23.82
CA GLU A 64 4.68 -3.90 -24.74
C GLU A 64 5.12 -5.35 -24.46
N GLU A 65 5.06 -6.22 -25.46
CA GLU A 65 5.69 -7.53 -25.35
C GLU A 65 7.21 -7.36 -25.42
N SER A 66 7.89 -7.81 -24.36
CA SER A 66 9.36 -7.78 -24.27
C SER A 66 9.93 -9.13 -24.67
N THR A 67 10.98 -9.10 -25.49
CA THR A 67 11.74 -10.31 -25.88
C THR A 67 12.85 -10.66 -24.90
N LEU A 68 13.10 -9.83 -23.88
CA LEU A 68 14.16 -10.05 -22.90
C LEU A 68 13.72 -11.03 -21.82
N ILE A 69 13.85 -12.33 -22.14
CA ILE A 69 13.72 -13.43 -21.19
C ILE A 69 15.13 -13.87 -20.78
N PRO A 70 15.54 -13.69 -19.51
CA PRO A 70 16.82 -14.18 -19.04
C PRO A 70 16.96 -15.70 -19.22
N GLN A 71 18.09 -16.14 -19.76
CA GLN A 71 18.40 -17.55 -20.07
C GLN A 71 19.49 -18.14 -19.17
N ASN A 72 20.16 -17.30 -18.37
CA ASN A 72 21.22 -17.73 -17.46
C ASN A 72 21.33 -16.79 -16.25
N LYS A 73 22.10 -17.21 -15.24
CA LYS A 73 22.26 -16.51 -13.96
C LYS A 73 22.71 -15.05 -14.09
N ASN A 74 23.62 -14.74 -15.02
CA ASN A 74 24.11 -13.36 -15.21
C ASN A 74 23.01 -12.45 -15.80
N GLN A 75 22.23 -12.98 -16.74
CA GLN A 75 21.08 -12.27 -17.29
C GLN A 75 20.00 -12.06 -16.23
N TRP A 76 19.73 -13.07 -15.39
CA TRP A 76 18.81 -12.94 -14.26
C TRP A 76 19.26 -11.88 -13.27
N SER A 77 20.54 -11.87 -12.90
CA SER A 77 21.10 -10.84 -12.02
C SER A 77 20.91 -9.44 -12.60
N THR A 78 21.20 -9.24 -13.89
CA THR A 78 21.04 -7.94 -14.57
C THR A 78 19.56 -7.52 -14.63
N TRP A 79 18.69 -8.47 -14.91
CA TRP A 79 17.25 -8.24 -14.97
C TRP A 79 16.69 -7.87 -13.59
N ILE A 80 16.98 -8.65 -12.55
CA ILE A 80 16.54 -8.41 -11.17
C ILE A 80 17.05 -7.06 -10.63
N ALA A 81 18.31 -6.70 -10.92
CA ALA A 81 18.94 -5.46 -10.45
C ALA A 81 18.21 -4.19 -10.92
N THR A 82 17.39 -4.31 -11.96
CA THR A 82 16.58 -3.20 -12.51
C THR A 82 15.13 -3.24 -12.03
N ARG A 83 14.79 -3.99 -10.98
CA ARG A 83 13.47 -3.96 -10.31
C ARG A 83 13.63 -3.73 -8.82
N CYS A 84 12.69 -3.01 -8.21
CA CYS A 84 12.69 -2.81 -6.76
C CYS A 84 11.86 -3.85 -5.99
N LEU A 85 10.91 -4.53 -6.65
CA LEU A 85 10.03 -5.55 -6.05
C LEU A 85 9.69 -6.63 -7.08
N ILE A 86 9.74 -7.88 -6.66
CA ILE A 86 9.39 -9.06 -7.45
C ILE A 86 8.47 -9.96 -6.63
N VAL A 87 7.31 -10.32 -7.19
CA VAL A 87 6.40 -11.33 -6.64
C VAL A 87 6.38 -12.56 -7.55
N VAL A 88 6.47 -13.74 -6.96
CA VAL A 88 6.73 -14.99 -7.70
C VAL A 88 5.83 -16.11 -7.23
N ALA A 89 5.13 -16.76 -8.16
CA ALA A 89 4.49 -18.05 -7.92
C ALA A 89 5.56 -19.15 -7.87
N PRO A 90 5.58 -20.06 -6.88
CA PRO A 90 6.66 -21.03 -6.72
C PRO A 90 6.89 -21.95 -7.93
N ASP A 91 5.85 -22.26 -8.70
CA ASP A 91 5.85 -23.22 -9.79
C ASP A 91 6.46 -22.68 -11.09
N ILE A 92 6.57 -21.35 -11.24
CA ILE A 92 7.29 -20.74 -12.37
C ILE A 92 8.80 -20.90 -12.21
N VAL A 93 9.32 -20.95 -10.97
CA VAL A 93 10.76 -20.84 -10.69
C VAL A 93 11.59 -21.92 -11.39
N PRO A 94 11.21 -23.22 -11.35
CA PRO A 94 11.94 -24.25 -12.10
C PRO A 94 11.93 -24.00 -13.62
N LYS A 95 10.85 -23.41 -14.17
CA LYS A 95 10.74 -23.08 -15.60
C LYS A 95 11.68 -21.94 -15.99
N LEU A 96 12.12 -21.11 -15.03
CA LEU A 96 13.13 -20.07 -15.21
C LEU A 96 14.56 -20.62 -15.25
N GLY A 97 14.75 -21.91 -14.96
CA GLY A 97 16.07 -22.55 -14.82
C GLY A 97 16.79 -22.12 -13.54
N LEU A 98 16.05 -21.82 -12.48
CA LEU A 98 16.56 -21.42 -11.17
C LEU A 98 15.96 -22.31 -10.07
N GLU A 99 16.66 -22.41 -8.94
CA GLU A 99 16.10 -22.90 -7.69
C GLU A 99 15.57 -21.75 -6.80
N LEU A 100 14.66 -22.05 -5.88
CA LEU A 100 14.11 -21.05 -4.93
C LEU A 100 15.20 -20.36 -4.11
N SER A 101 16.20 -21.13 -3.65
CA SER A 101 17.35 -20.62 -2.88
C SER A 101 18.22 -19.68 -3.72
N GLU A 102 18.43 -20.00 -5.00
CA GLU A 102 19.22 -19.18 -5.91
C GLU A 102 18.54 -17.85 -6.19
N LEU A 103 17.23 -17.87 -6.46
CA LEU A 103 16.45 -16.65 -6.66
C LEU A 103 16.44 -15.76 -5.41
N SER A 104 16.27 -16.38 -4.24
CA SER A 104 16.34 -15.69 -2.94
C SER A 104 17.70 -15.02 -2.75
N GLN A 105 18.79 -15.77 -2.95
CA GLN A 105 20.15 -15.24 -2.78
C GLN A 105 20.44 -14.11 -3.76
N LEU A 106 20.06 -14.25 -5.03
CA LEU A 106 20.24 -13.19 -6.04
C LEU A 106 19.52 -11.90 -5.64
N CYS A 107 18.26 -12.00 -5.18
CA CYS A 107 17.51 -10.81 -4.75
C CYS A 107 18.11 -10.18 -3.49
N GLU A 108 18.64 -10.98 -2.55
CA GLU A 108 19.30 -10.48 -1.35
C GLU A 108 20.59 -9.72 -1.68
N GLU A 109 21.46 -10.29 -2.53
CA GLU A 109 22.69 -9.64 -2.99
C GLU A 109 22.42 -8.31 -3.72
N LEU A 110 21.32 -8.26 -4.48
CA LEU A 110 20.91 -7.09 -5.26
C LEU A 110 20.03 -6.11 -4.47
N LYS A 111 19.66 -6.45 -3.23
CA LYS A 111 18.76 -5.66 -2.36
C LYS A 111 17.37 -5.44 -2.99
N THR A 112 16.92 -6.38 -3.82
CA THR A 112 15.59 -6.38 -4.41
C THR A 112 14.60 -7.04 -3.44
N LEU A 113 13.44 -6.43 -3.26
CA LEU A 113 12.37 -7.04 -2.47
C LEU A 113 11.79 -8.23 -3.23
N LEU A 114 11.68 -9.37 -2.56
CA LEU A 114 11.22 -10.64 -3.10
C LEU A 114 10.14 -11.22 -2.20
N CYS A 115 8.99 -11.52 -2.79
CA CYS A 115 7.93 -12.32 -2.19
C CYS A 115 7.64 -13.52 -3.08
N ILE A 116 8.04 -14.70 -2.61
CA ILE A 116 7.63 -15.97 -3.20
C ILE A 116 6.39 -16.45 -2.44
N LEU A 117 5.27 -16.60 -3.15
CA LEU A 117 4.00 -17.00 -2.54
C LEU A 117 4.14 -18.34 -1.79
N ASP A 118 3.56 -18.44 -0.61
CA ASP A 118 3.63 -19.63 0.27
C ASP A 118 5.06 -20.13 0.61
N ARG A 119 6.08 -19.29 0.42
CA ARG A 119 7.50 -19.62 0.63
C ARG A 119 8.22 -18.52 1.42
N PRO A 120 7.80 -18.22 2.67
CA PRO A 120 8.35 -17.12 3.47
C PRO A 120 9.86 -17.29 3.77
N ASN A 121 10.36 -18.52 3.87
CA ASN A 121 11.79 -18.79 4.12
C ASN A 121 12.72 -18.36 2.97
N TYR A 122 12.17 -18.10 1.78
CA TYR A 122 12.90 -17.63 0.60
C TYR A 122 12.52 -16.18 0.24
N SER A 123 11.81 -15.49 1.12
CA SER A 123 11.27 -14.15 0.87
C SER A 123 11.84 -13.16 1.89
N ASN A 124 12.24 -11.97 1.42
CA ASN A 124 12.63 -10.85 2.29
C ASN A 124 11.53 -9.78 2.40
N PHE A 125 10.43 -9.96 1.66
CA PHE A 125 9.23 -9.15 1.67
C PHE A 125 8.00 -10.04 1.85
N ILE A 126 7.02 -9.56 2.62
CA ILE A 126 5.71 -10.19 2.73
C ILE A 126 4.66 -9.22 2.20
N SER A 127 3.73 -9.73 1.40
CA SER A 127 2.58 -8.93 1.02
C SER A 127 1.51 -8.98 2.12
N PRO A 128 1.13 -7.84 2.71
CA PRO A 128 0.04 -7.83 3.69
C PRO A 128 -1.32 -7.98 3.00
N ALA A 129 -2.34 -8.27 3.81
CA ALA A 129 -3.73 -8.06 3.42
C ALA A 129 -4.03 -6.56 3.57
N ILE A 130 -4.47 -5.89 2.50
CA ILE A 130 -4.70 -4.43 2.50
C ILE A 130 -6.21 -4.18 2.48
N ALA A 131 -6.71 -3.47 3.49
CA ALA A 131 -8.03 -2.88 3.50
C ALA A 131 -7.92 -1.43 3.03
N GLU A 132 -8.78 -1.02 2.10
CA GLU A 132 -8.68 0.33 1.54
C GLU A 132 -10.02 0.94 1.16
N LYS A 133 -10.09 2.28 1.27
CA LYS A 133 -11.21 3.09 0.77
C LYS A 133 -10.73 4.50 0.50
N GLY A 134 -10.83 4.94 -0.76
CA GLY A 134 -10.30 6.24 -1.18
C GLY A 134 -8.81 6.37 -0.84
N PRO A 135 -8.38 7.40 -0.09
CA PRO A 135 -6.97 7.60 0.28
C PRO A 135 -6.52 6.77 1.49
N PHE A 136 -7.43 6.02 2.14
CA PHE A 136 -7.10 5.25 3.33
C PHE A 136 -6.64 3.85 2.95
N GLN A 137 -5.48 3.45 3.48
CA GLN A 137 -4.93 2.11 3.34
C GLN A 137 -4.50 1.58 4.70
N ILE A 138 -4.91 0.36 5.04
CA ILE A 138 -4.56 -0.33 6.27
C ILE A 138 -4.03 -1.71 5.93
N ALA A 139 -2.74 -1.92 6.21
CA ALA A 139 -2.07 -3.21 6.04
C ALA A 139 -2.23 -4.09 7.29
N VAL A 140 -2.80 -5.27 7.11
CA VAL A 140 -2.94 -6.31 8.14
C VAL A 140 -1.96 -7.44 7.83
N SER A 141 -1.10 -7.76 8.79
CA SER A 141 -0.19 -8.90 8.71
C SER A 141 -0.22 -9.71 10.01
N SER A 142 -0.33 -11.03 9.87
CA SER A 142 -0.15 -11.97 10.97
C SER A 142 1.29 -12.51 11.05
N SER A 143 2.24 -11.89 10.33
CA SER A 143 3.63 -12.38 10.20
C SER A 143 3.71 -13.86 9.77
N GLY A 144 2.75 -14.28 8.93
CA GLY A 144 2.65 -15.65 8.43
C GLY A 144 1.97 -16.65 9.38
N ILE A 145 1.45 -16.24 10.53
CA ILE A 145 0.79 -17.14 11.50
C ILE A 145 -0.55 -17.66 10.97
N SER A 146 -1.38 -16.78 10.40
CA SER A 146 -2.69 -17.17 9.88
C SER A 146 -3.17 -16.21 8.78
N PRO A 147 -3.12 -16.65 7.50
CA PRO A 147 -3.68 -15.89 6.39
C PRO A 147 -5.18 -15.62 6.58
N SER A 148 -5.94 -16.60 7.06
CA SER A 148 -7.40 -16.48 7.26
C SER A 148 -7.77 -15.40 8.27
N VAL A 149 -7.01 -15.26 9.36
CA VAL A 149 -7.22 -14.19 10.35
C VAL A 149 -6.89 -12.82 9.75
N SER A 150 -5.81 -12.72 8.97
CA SER A 150 -5.45 -11.48 8.27
C SER A 150 -6.55 -11.04 7.30
N VAL A 151 -7.12 -11.97 6.53
CA VAL A 151 -8.25 -11.70 5.62
C VAL A 151 -9.51 -11.31 6.39
N TYR A 152 -9.84 -12.00 7.48
CA TYR A 152 -10.99 -11.66 8.32
C TYR A 152 -10.90 -10.23 8.87
N LEU A 153 -9.74 -9.87 9.45
CA LEU A 153 -9.51 -8.53 9.99
C LEU A 153 -9.51 -7.46 8.89
N ARG A 154 -8.87 -7.73 7.74
CA ARG A 154 -8.93 -6.85 6.57
C ARG A 154 -10.38 -6.55 6.19
N ASN A 155 -11.19 -7.58 5.99
CA ASN A 155 -12.60 -7.43 5.60
C ASN A 155 -13.39 -6.62 6.63
N ARG A 156 -13.15 -6.87 7.91
CA ARG A 156 -13.82 -6.14 8.98
C ARG A 156 -13.45 -4.66 8.98
N ILE A 157 -12.16 -4.34 8.83
CA ILE A 157 -11.67 -2.96 8.76
C ILE A 157 -12.30 -2.23 7.56
N GLU A 158 -12.27 -2.86 6.40
CA GLU A 158 -12.80 -2.29 5.16
C GLU A 158 -14.30 -2.01 5.23
N ASN A 159 -15.08 -2.96 5.77
CA ASN A 159 -16.54 -2.84 5.79
C ASN A 159 -17.10 -2.08 6.99
N GLU A 160 -16.44 -2.13 8.16
CA GLU A 160 -16.95 -1.52 9.39
C GLU A 160 -16.27 -0.20 9.77
N LEU A 161 -14.99 -0.01 9.43
CA LEU A 161 -14.21 1.15 9.89
C LEU A 161 -13.97 2.18 8.79
N LEU A 162 -13.71 1.74 7.56
CA LEU A 162 -13.52 2.63 6.42
C LEU A 162 -14.88 3.00 5.81
N SER A 163 -15.61 3.90 6.49
CA SER A 163 -16.95 4.32 6.07
C SER A 163 -16.92 5.47 5.04
N ASP A 164 -18.03 5.69 4.33
CA ASP A 164 -18.15 6.82 3.39
C ASP A 164 -18.15 8.17 4.13
N GLU A 165 -18.69 8.21 5.35
CA GLU A 165 -18.64 9.40 6.21
C GLU A 165 -17.20 9.76 6.59
N LEU A 166 -16.35 8.76 6.85
CA LEU A 166 -14.93 9.00 7.12
C LEU A 166 -14.20 9.56 5.88
N LEU A 167 -14.53 9.06 4.69
CA LEU A 167 -14.01 9.57 3.43
C LEU A 167 -14.42 11.04 3.22
N ALA A 168 -15.72 11.33 3.34
CA ALA A 168 -16.25 12.69 3.21
C ALA A 168 -15.60 13.65 4.21
N LEU A 169 -15.37 13.21 5.45
CA LEU A 169 -14.70 14.00 6.48
C LEU A 169 -13.26 14.35 6.09
N ALA A 170 -12.50 13.37 5.60
CA ALA A 170 -11.12 13.57 5.19
C ALA A 170 -11.02 14.55 4.00
N GLU A 171 -11.91 14.42 3.03
CA GLU A 171 -12.01 15.33 1.90
C GLU A 171 -12.38 16.75 2.32
N PHE A 172 -13.34 16.89 3.24
CA PHE A 172 -13.74 18.17 3.81
C PHE A 172 -12.56 18.84 4.54
N PHE A 173 -11.85 18.09 5.40
CA PHE A 173 -10.65 18.61 6.08
C PHE A 173 -9.57 19.03 5.11
N SER A 174 -9.31 18.23 4.07
CA SER A 174 -8.32 18.55 3.04
C SER A 174 -8.66 19.86 2.33
N ARG A 175 -9.93 20.05 1.93
CA ARG A 175 -10.44 21.25 1.25
C ARG A 175 -10.30 22.50 2.12
N HIS A 176 -10.58 22.39 3.42
CA HIS A 176 -10.63 23.52 4.36
C HIS A 176 -9.40 23.67 5.26
N ARG A 177 -8.34 22.88 5.03
CA ARG A 177 -7.11 22.90 5.84
C ARG A 177 -6.44 24.27 5.95
N HIS A 178 -6.58 25.09 4.91
CA HIS A 178 -6.00 26.42 4.85
C HIS A 178 -6.57 27.33 5.96
N ILE A 179 -7.89 27.30 6.19
CA ILE A 179 -8.60 28.05 7.23
C ILE A 179 -8.00 27.75 8.62
N VAL A 180 -7.81 26.47 8.93
CA VAL A 180 -7.22 26.03 10.19
C VAL A 180 -5.76 26.48 10.28
N SER A 181 -4.99 26.33 9.21
CA SER A 181 -3.57 26.71 9.19
C SER A 181 -3.30 28.22 9.29
N GLU A 182 -4.28 29.03 8.88
CA GLU A 182 -4.24 30.48 9.02
C GLU A 182 -4.47 30.91 10.46
N ARG A 183 -5.48 30.35 11.13
CA ARG A 183 -5.85 30.69 12.52
C ARG A 183 -4.97 30.02 13.57
N LEU A 184 -4.60 28.76 13.38
CA LEU A 184 -3.75 27.99 14.27
C LEU A 184 -2.38 27.79 13.62
N LYS A 185 -1.33 28.48 14.10
CA LYS A 185 0.03 28.30 13.58
C LYS A 185 0.74 27.07 14.14
N ASP A 186 0.39 26.66 15.35
CA ASP A 186 0.96 25.50 16.02
C ASP A 186 0.38 24.17 15.52
N LEU A 187 1.26 23.21 15.22
CA LEU A 187 0.88 21.90 14.68
C LEU A 187 0.12 21.03 15.70
N LYS A 188 0.49 21.09 16.99
CA LYS A 188 -0.21 20.31 18.03
C LYS A 188 -1.64 20.80 18.19
N ARG A 189 -1.86 22.13 18.17
CA ARG A 189 -3.20 22.74 18.21
C ARG A 189 -4.05 22.35 17.01
N ARG A 190 -3.50 22.39 15.79
CA ARG A 190 -4.22 21.91 14.59
C ARG A 190 -4.67 20.47 14.76
N ARG A 191 -3.77 19.60 15.23
CA ARG A 191 -4.07 18.18 15.47
C ARG A 191 -5.20 18.03 16.49
N ALA A 192 -5.09 18.68 17.65
CA ALA A 192 -6.10 18.62 18.71
C ALA A 192 -7.48 19.06 18.20
N PHE A 193 -7.56 20.15 17.43
CA PHE A 193 -8.82 20.60 16.83
C PHE A 193 -9.45 19.54 15.91
N TYR A 194 -8.67 18.94 15.01
CA TYR A 194 -9.20 17.88 14.14
C TYR A 194 -9.66 16.65 14.94
N PHE A 195 -8.93 16.24 15.97
CA PHE A 195 -9.34 15.11 16.83
C PHE A 195 -10.65 15.40 17.55
N GLU A 196 -10.79 16.58 18.16
CA GLU A 196 -12.04 16.99 18.83
C GLU A 196 -13.23 16.96 17.87
N LEU A 197 -13.02 17.45 16.63
CA LEU A 197 -14.06 17.47 15.63
C LEU A 197 -14.46 16.06 15.15
N ILE A 198 -13.48 15.17 14.96
CA ILE A 198 -13.72 13.75 14.65
C ILE A 198 -14.55 13.10 15.76
N GLU A 199 -14.14 13.28 17.02
CA GLU A 199 -14.80 12.67 18.19
C GLU A 199 -16.21 13.24 18.45
N SER A 200 -16.49 14.48 18.00
CA SER A 200 -17.81 15.11 18.14
C SER A 200 -18.91 14.52 17.22
N GLY A 201 -18.55 13.58 16.33
CA GLY A 201 -19.46 13.05 15.33
C GLY A 201 -19.79 14.05 14.21
N PHE A 202 -18.90 15.01 13.95
CA PHE A 202 -19.09 16.03 12.90
C PHE A 202 -19.30 15.40 11.51
N ALA A 203 -18.73 14.22 11.26
CA ALA A 203 -18.90 13.48 10.01
C ALA A 203 -20.37 13.30 9.60
N ALA A 204 -21.27 13.03 10.56
CA ALA A 204 -22.69 12.83 10.31
C ALA A 204 -23.46 14.11 9.89
N ARG A 205 -22.81 15.28 9.92
CA ARG A 205 -23.39 16.60 9.62
C ARG A 205 -22.82 17.25 8.36
N LEU A 206 -21.89 16.58 7.68
CA LEU A 206 -21.19 17.12 6.51
C LEU A 206 -22.11 17.44 5.33
N ASP A 207 -23.23 16.71 5.20
CA ASP A 207 -24.20 16.91 4.12
C ASP A 207 -25.13 18.11 4.36
N SER A 208 -25.03 18.79 5.51
CA SER A 208 -25.81 20.00 5.77
C SER A 208 -25.22 21.20 5.05
N GLU A 209 -26.08 22.11 4.57
CA GLU A 209 -25.66 23.40 3.99
C GLU A 209 -24.81 24.24 4.97
N ASN A 210 -24.89 23.93 6.27
CA ASN A 210 -24.24 24.65 7.35
C ASN A 210 -22.90 24.03 7.80
N ALA A 211 -22.44 22.94 7.21
CA ALA A 211 -21.24 22.22 7.67
C ALA A 211 -20.00 23.13 7.76
N LEU A 212 -19.80 24.02 6.77
CA LEU A 212 -18.70 24.98 6.79
C LEU A 212 -18.86 26.04 7.89
N GLN A 213 -20.09 26.49 8.14
CA GLN A 213 -20.37 27.47 9.19
C GLN A 213 -20.15 26.87 10.58
N GLU A 214 -20.62 25.64 10.82
CA GLU A 214 -20.36 24.91 12.06
C GLU A 214 -18.86 24.69 12.25
N PHE A 215 -18.14 24.24 11.21
CA PHE A 215 -16.69 24.06 11.25
C PHE A 215 -15.94 25.33 11.67
N GLN A 216 -16.32 26.48 11.09
CA GLN A 216 -15.72 27.77 11.44
C GLN A 216 -16.06 28.20 12.87
N SER A 217 -17.31 28.02 13.30
CA SER A 217 -17.73 28.31 14.69
C SER A 217 -16.94 27.48 15.71
N ARG A 218 -16.80 26.17 15.46
CA ARG A 218 -16.00 25.27 16.30
C ARG A 218 -14.54 25.68 16.36
N LEU A 219 -13.97 26.12 15.23
CA LEU A 219 -12.61 26.62 15.19
C LEU A 219 -12.46 27.91 16.01
N ASP A 220 -13.44 28.81 15.96
CA ASP A 220 -13.45 30.05 16.75
C ASP A 220 -13.55 29.77 18.25
N GLU A 221 -14.45 28.87 18.65
CA GLU A 221 -14.57 28.38 20.04
C GLU A 221 -13.26 27.74 20.51
N PHE A 222 -12.65 26.88 19.70
CA PHE A 222 -11.38 26.22 20.01
C PHE A 222 -10.22 27.22 20.15
N CYS A 223 -10.21 28.28 19.35
CA CYS A 223 -9.22 29.35 19.49
C CYS A 223 -9.40 30.09 20.82
N ALA A 224 -10.64 30.46 21.17
CA ALA A 224 -10.97 31.21 22.38
C ALA A 224 -10.77 30.42 23.69
N ALA A 225 -11.05 29.11 23.68
CA ALA A 225 -11.04 28.28 24.89
C ALA A 225 -9.66 28.03 25.53
N ARG A 226 -8.54 28.38 24.86
CA ARG A 226 -7.18 28.20 25.41
C ARG A 226 -6.36 29.47 25.57
N ASP A 227 -6.87 30.62 25.14
CA ASP A 227 -6.33 31.92 25.59
C ASP A 227 -6.60 32.16 27.10
N SER A 228 -7.46 31.32 27.70
CA SER A 228 -7.80 31.27 29.14
C SER A 228 -6.94 30.28 29.97
N GLY A 229 -5.94 29.61 29.38
CA GLY A 229 -4.91 28.85 30.11
C GLY A 229 -5.25 27.38 30.39
N MET A 230 -4.58 26.46 29.70
CA MET A 230 -4.47 25.05 30.11
C MET A 230 -3.12 24.47 29.64
N PRO A 231 -2.30 23.87 30.53
CA PRO A 231 -0.94 23.47 30.23
C PRO A 231 -0.87 22.29 29.26
N ASP A 232 0.16 22.29 28.42
CA ASP A 232 0.49 21.20 27.50
C ASP A 232 0.87 19.94 28.30
N ASN A 233 0.03 18.91 28.27
CA ASN A 233 0.49 17.57 28.63
C ASN A 233 1.23 16.98 27.42
N SER A 234 2.55 16.94 27.59
CA SER A 234 3.59 16.29 26.79
C SER A 234 3.31 14.83 26.48
#